data_AF-A0A654TQJ8-F1
#
_entry.id   AF-A0A654TQJ8-F1
#
_cell.length_a   1.000
_cell.length_b   1.000
_cell.length_c   1.000
_cell.angle_alpha   90.00
_cell.angle_beta   90.00
_cell.angle_gamma   90.00
#
_symmetry.space_group_name_H-M   'P 1'
#
loop_
_entity.id
_entity.type
_entity.pdbx_description
1 polymer ?
#
loop_
_entity_poly.entity_id
_entity_poly.type
_entity_poly.pdbx_seq_one_letter_code
_entity_poly.pdbx_strand_id
1 'polypeptide(L)'
;MSQLDIAVDEIPRIAAKDPESVQWPPEVIADGPIALARLIPAGVDVRGNATRARIVLFRKPIERRAKDTEELGELLHEILVAQVAIYLDVDPSVIDPTIDD
;
A
#
# COMPACT_ATOMS: atom_id res chain seq x y z
N MET A 1 2.81 19.27 9.28
CA MET A 1 3.43 19.17 7.95
C MET A 1 3.19 17.77 7.43
N SER A 2 2.45 17.62 6.34
CA SER A 2 2.14 16.34 5.71
C SER A 2 3.36 15.84 4.91
N GLN A 3 4.11 14.91 5.50
CA GLN A 3 5.34 14.32 4.93
C GLN A 3 5.10 13.06 4.08
N LEU A 4 3.83 12.69 3.87
CA LEU A 4 3.40 11.49 3.17
C LEU A 4 2.57 11.86 1.93
N ASP A 5 2.99 11.38 0.77
CA ASP A 5 2.23 11.49 -0.48
C ASP A 5 1.40 10.22 -0.72
N ILE A 6 0.25 10.37 -1.40
CA ILE A 6 -0.49 9.25 -1.98
C ILE A 6 -0.38 9.37 -3.50
N ALA A 7 0.01 8.28 -4.16
CA ALA A 7 0.07 8.17 -5.61
C ALA A 7 -0.74 6.97 -6.09
N VAL A 8 -1.23 7.05 -7.32
CA VAL A 8 -1.96 5.97 -7.97
C VAL A 8 -1.22 5.58 -9.24
N ASP A 9 -0.94 4.29 -9.40
CA ASP A 9 -0.40 3.69 -10.62
C ASP A 9 -1.37 2.60 -11.11
N GLU A 10 -1.31 2.25 -12.38
CA GLU A 10 -2.28 1.32 -12.99
C GLU A 10 -1.95 -0.14 -12.65
N ILE A 11 -0.68 -0.55 -12.73
CA ILE A 11 -0.24 -1.94 -12.55
C ILE A 11 1.14 -1.95 -11.86
N PRO A 12 1.36 -2.82 -10.85
CA PRO A 12 2.67 -2.98 -10.24
C PRO A 12 3.69 -3.47 -11.26
N ARG A 13 4.83 -2.78 -11.33
CA ARG A 13 6.00 -3.27 -12.08
C ARG A 13 6.81 -4.34 -11.34
N ILE A 14 6.44 -4.61 -10.08
CA ILE A 14 6.99 -5.69 -9.29
C ILE A 14 6.16 -6.94 -9.55
N ALA A 15 6.81 -8.01 -10.01
CA ALA A 15 6.20 -9.31 -10.20
C ALA A 15 6.78 -10.29 -9.18
N ALA A 16 5.91 -11.14 -8.61
CA ALA A 16 6.34 -12.32 -7.87
C ALA A 16 7.28 -13.14 -8.75
N LYS A 17 8.51 -13.43 -8.27
CA LYS A 17 9.44 -14.32 -9.00
C LYS A 17 8.91 -15.74 -9.06
N ASP A 18 8.20 -16.15 -8.03
CA ASP A 18 7.51 -17.42 -7.92
C ASP A 18 6.11 -17.15 -7.31
N PRO A 19 5.02 -17.47 -8.04
CA PRO A 19 3.65 -17.26 -7.56
C PRO A 19 3.30 -18.07 -6.31
N GLU A 20 3.95 -19.22 -6.08
CA GLU A 20 3.62 -20.13 -4.97
C GLU A 20 4.43 -19.82 -3.70
N SER A 21 5.54 -19.10 -3.82
CA SER A 21 6.43 -18.76 -2.70
C SER A 21 6.66 -17.26 -2.52
N VAL A 22 5.75 -16.43 -3.03
CA VAL A 22 5.91 -14.97 -2.95
C VAL A 22 5.96 -14.52 -1.49
N GLN A 23 7.05 -13.85 -1.14
CA GLN A 23 7.18 -13.14 0.13
C GLN A 23 7.30 -11.66 -0.20
N TRP A 24 6.30 -10.91 0.24
CA TRP A 24 6.30 -9.46 0.12
C TRP A 24 7.01 -8.85 1.33
N PRO A 25 7.75 -7.76 1.14
CA PRO A 25 8.29 -7.03 2.26
C PRO A 25 7.13 -6.34 3.02
N PRO A 26 7.30 -5.98 4.31
CA PRO A 26 6.23 -5.43 5.14
C PRO A 26 5.58 -4.17 4.55
N GLU A 27 6.32 -3.37 3.78
CA GLU A 27 5.80 -2.17 3.12
C GLU A 27 4.81 -2.45 1.97
N VAL A 28 4.63 -3.70 1.55
CA VAL A 28 3.73 -4.07 0.44
C VAL A 28 2.48 -4.77 0.98
N ILE A 29 1.32 -4.18 0.70
CA ILE A 29 0.03 -4.88 0.84
C ILE A 29 -0.25 -5.62 -0.45
N ALA A 30 -0.50 -6.92 -0.35
CA ALA A 30 -0.72 -7.79 -1.50
C ALA A 30 -1.86 -8.78 -1.22
N ASP A 31 -2.47 -9.23 -2.30
CA ASP A 31 -3.33 -10.40 -2.32
C ASP A 31 -2.66 -11.47 -3.20
N GLY A 32 -2.12 -12.49 -2.52
CA GLY A 32 -1.28 -13.52 -3.11
C GLY A 32 -0.11 -12.90 -3.90
N PRO A 33 0.06 -13.23 -5.19
CA PRO A 33 1.16 -12.73 -6.02
C PRO A 33 0.94 -11.31 -6.57
N ILE A 34 -0.14 -10.62 -6.19
CA ILE A 34 -0.49 -9.31 -6.74
C ILE A 34 -0.40 -8.24 -5.66
N ALA A 35 0.55 -7.31 -5.83
CA ALA A 35 0.63 -6.13 -4.98
C ALA A 35 -0.58 -5.19 -5.22
N LEU A 36 -1.19 -4.73 -4.13
CA LEU A 36 -2.29 -3.76 -4.11
C LEU A 36 -1.79 -2.37 -3.74
N ALA A 37 -0.85 -2.29 -2.80
CA ALA A 37 -0.20 -1.05 -2.44
C ALA A 37 1.26 -1.26 -2.03
N ARG A 38 2.04 -0.17 -2.06
CA ARG A 38 3.40 -0.15 -1.56
C ARG A 38 3.74 1.18 -0.91
N LEU A 39 4.34 1.12 0.28
CA LEU A 39 4.96 2.26 0.93
C LEU A 39 6.40 2.40 0.43
N ILE A 40 6.72 3.58 -0.04
CA ILE A 40 8.08 4.00 -0.39
C ILE A 40 8.52 4.95 0.73
N PRO A 41 9.46 4.55 1.60
CA PRO A 41 9.92 5.41 2.69
C PRO A 41 10.63 6.65 2.16
N ALA A 42 10.68 7.70 2.98
CA ALA A 42 11.51 8.85 2.70
C ALA A 42 12.99 8.43 2.62
N GLY A 43 13.74 9.06 1.72
CA GLY A 43 15.12 8.68 1.46
C GLY A 43 15.85 9.74 0.66
N VAL A 44 16.81 9.29 -0.14
CA VAL A 44 17.63 10.14 -1.00
C VAL A 44 17.63 9.54 -2.40
N ASP A 45 17.30 10.35 -3.42
CA ASP A 45 17.33 9.91 -4.81
C ASP A 45 18.77 9.80 -5.36
N VAL A 46 18.90 9.29 -6.60
CA VAL A 46 20.20 9.13 -7.27
C VAL A 46 20.97 10.44 -7.50
N ARG A 47 20.32 11.59 -7.31
CA ARG A 47 20.89 12.94 -7.47
C ARG A 47 21.22 13.60 -6.13
N GLY A 48 20.99 12.89 -5.01
CA GLY A 48 21.26 13.41 -3.67
C GLY A 48 20.12 14.24 -3.08
N ASN A 49 18.95 14.32 -3.72
CA ASN A 49 17.82 15.07 -3.19
C ASN A 49 17.01 14.23 -2.21
N ALA A 50 16.56 14.84 -1.12
CA ALA A 50 15.63 14.21 -0.20
C ALA A 50 14.31 13.86 -0.91
N THR A 51 13.85 12.62 -0.74
CA THR A 51 12.54 12.17 -1.21
C THR A 51 11.57 12.09 -0.04
N ARG A 52 10.29 12.34 -0.32
CA ARG A 52 9.21 12.17 0.66
C ARG A 52 8.73 10.73 0.68
N ALA A 53 8.18 10.31 1.82
CA ALA A 53 7.48 9.04 1.91
C ALA A 53 6.25 9.07 1.00
N ARG A 54 5.92 7.93 0.40
CA ARG A 54 4.81 7.81 -0.55
C ARG A 54 4.13 6.46 -0.47
N ILE A 55 2.82 6.44 -0.33
CA ILE A 55 1.99 5.26 -0.55
C ILE A 55 1.60 5.24 -2.03
N VAL A 56 1.87 4.13 -2.71
CA VAL A 56 1.46 3.90 -4.10
C VAL A 56 0.36 2.86 -4.11
N LEU A 57 -0.81 3.22 -4.64
CA LEU A 57 -1.95 2.33 -4.84
C LEU A 57 -1.98 1.82 -6.28
N PHE A 58 -2.21 0.52 -6.48
CA PHE A 58 -2.32 -0.08 -7.81
C PHE A 58 -3.78 -0.22 -8.22
N ARG A 59 -4.26 0.71 -9.04
CA ARG A 59 -5.69 0.84 -9.40
C ARG A 59 -6.29 -0.44 -9.94
N LYS A 60 -5.73 -1.03 -11.01
CA LYS A 60 -6.36 -2.20 -11.66
C LYS A 60 -6.46 -3.42 -10.75
N PRO A 61 -5.42 -3.77 -9.98
CA PRO A 61 -5.54 -4.82 -8.97
C PRO A 61 -6.64 -4.57 -7.94
N ILE A 62 -6.80 -3.34 -7.46
CA ILE A 62 -7.79 -2.98 -6.45
C ILE A 62 -9.21 -3.04 -7.05
N GLU A 63 -9.43 -2.37 -8.19
CA GLU A 63 -10.74 -2.35 -8.87
C GLU A 63 -11.21 -3.74 -9.31
N ARG A 64 -10.29 -4.67 -9.61
CA ARG A 64 -10.65 -6.05 -9.96
C ARG A 64 -11.16 -6.89 -8.78
N ARG A 65 -10.95 -6.43 -7.55
CA ARG A 65 -11.31 -7.15 -6.32
C ARG A 65 -12.63 -6.67 -5.74
N ALA A 66 -12.94 -5.39 -5.94
CA ALA A 66 -14.21 -4.82 -5.57
C ALA A 66 -15.28 -5.06 -6.65
N LYS A 67 -16.48 -5.47 -6.24
CA LYS A 67 -17.62 -5.64 -7.15
C LYS A 67 -18.34 -4.32 -7.45
N ASP A 68 -18.27 -3.38 -6.52
CA ASP A 68 -18.89 -2.07 -6.60
C ASP A 68 -18.05 -0.99 -5.89
N THR A 69 -18.57 0.23 -5.84
CA THR A 69 -17.89 1.38 -5.24
C THR A 69 -17.83 1.34 -3.72
N GLU A 70 -18.74 0.60 -3.07
CA GLU A 70 -18.78 0.45 -1.62
C GLU A 70 -17.67 -0.50 -1.18
N GLU A 71 -17.62 -1.70 -1.77
CA GLU A 71 -16.52 -2.65 -1.57
C GLU A 71 -15.15 -2.05 -1.94
N LEU A 72 -15.10 -1.17 -2.96
CA LEU A 72 -13.88 -0.45 -3.32
C LEU A 72 -13.45 0.53 -2.22
N GLY A 73 -14.40 1.23 -1.62
CA GLY A 73 -14.15 2.16 -0.53
C GLY A 73 -13.60 1.44 0.71
N GLU A 74 -14.22 0.32 1.07
CA GLU A 74 -13.77 -0.54 2.18
C GLU A 74 -12.36 -1.08 1.93
N LEU A 75 -12.11 -1.67 0.76
CA LEU A 75 -10.79 -2.19 0.41
C LEU A 75 -9.70 -1.10 0.42
N LEU A 76 -10.01 0.09 -0.11
CA LEU A 76 -9.08 1.22 -0.08
C LEU A 76 -8.79 1.68 1.34
N HIS A 77 -9.82 1.70 2.20
CA HIS A 77 -9.70 2.07 3.59
C HIS A 77 -8.79 1.10 4.35
N GLU A 78 -9.04 -0.20 4.27
CA GLU A 78 -8.18 -1.24 4.88
C GLU A 78 -6.71 -1.10 4.45
N ILE A 79 -6.48 -0.97 3.13
CA ILE A 79 -5.15 -0.82 2.57
C ILE A 79 -4.46 0.43 3.12
N LEU A 80 -5.17 1.56 3.18
CA LEU A 80 -4.60 2.83 3.64
C LEU A 80 -4.30 2.81 5.13
N VAL A 81 -5.18 2.23 5.95
CA VAL A 81 -4.95 2.08 7.40
C VAL A 81 -3.69 1.27 7.65
N ALA A 82 -3.56 0.09 7.01
CA ALA A 82 -2.37 -0.74 7.14
C ALA A 82 -1.09 -0.02 6.71
N GLN A 83 -1.13 0.71 5.59
CA GLN A 83 0.03 1.44 5.06
C GLN A 83 0.44 2.63 5.94
N VAL A 84 -0.52 3.34 6.51
CA VAL A 84 -0.25 4.44 7.46
C VAL A 84 0.29 3.90 8.78
N ALA A 85 -0.22 2.76 9.26
CA ALA A 85 0.28 2.08 10.44
C ALA A 85 1.75 1.67 10.27
N ILE A 86 2.10 1.07 9.13
CA ILE A 86 3.50 0.76 8.77
C ILE A 86 4.35 2.02 8.73
N TYR A 87 3.86 3.12 8.14
CA TYR A 87 4.61 4.38 8.05
C TYR A 87 4.90 4.99 9.43
N LEU A 88 3.97 4.86 10.37
CA LEU A 88 4.10 5.39 11.73
C LEU A 88 4.72 4.40 12.73
N ASP A 89 5.02 3.18 12.30
CA ASP A 89 5.51 2.07 13.14
C ASP A 89 4.57 1.77 14.32
N VAL A 90 3.27 1.69 14.04
CA VAL A 90 2.22 1.38 15.01
C VAL A 90 1.33 0.25 14.49
N ASP A 91 0.50 -0.29 15.38
CA ASP A 91 -0.51 -1.26 15.02
C ASP A 91 -1.67 -0.61 14.21
N PRO A 92 -2.27 -1.29 13.21
CA PRO A 92 -3.42 -0.77 12.46
C PRO A 92 -4.59 -0.31 13.33
N SER A 93 -4.86 -0.99 14.45
CA SER A 93 -5.93 -0.62 15.40
C SER A 93 -5.71 0.75 16.06
N VAL A 94 -4.47 1.25 16.08
CA VAL A 94 -4.15 2.61 16.54
C VAL A 94 -4.59 3.66 15.54
N ILE A 95 -4.57 3.32 14.25
CA ILE A 95 -4.99 4.20 13.16
C ILE A 95 -6.50 4.15 12.98
N ASP A 96 -7.07 2.95 12.97
CA ASP A 96 -8.51 2.73 12.99
C ASP A 96 -8.87 1.60 13.96
N PRO A 97 -9.46 1.91 15.12
CA PRO A 97 -9.89 0.92 16.10
C PRO A 97 -10.96 -0.06 15.59
N THR A 98 -11.63 0.25 14.48
CA THR A 98 -12.71 -0.57 13.91
C THR A 98 -12.23 -1.56 12.84
N ILE A 99 -10.93 -1.59 12.52
CA ILE A 99 -10.40 -2.46 11.45
C ILE A 99 -10.40 -3.96 11.78
N ASP A 100 -10.50 -4.31 13.06
CA ASP A 100 -10.52 -5.70 13.55
C ASP A 100 -11.96 -6.22 13.85
N ASP A 101 -12.99 -5.39 13.68
CA ASP A 101 -14.42 -5.75 13.87
C ASP A 101 -15.03 -6.31 12.57
#